data_AF-A0A9D6H7T2-F1
#
_entry.id   AF-A0A9D6H7T2-F1
#
_cell.length_a   1.000
_cell.length_b   1.000
_cell.length_c   1.000
_cell.angle_alpha   90.00
_cell.angle_beta   90.00
_cell.angle_gamma   90.00
#
_symmetry.space_group_name_H-M   'P 1'
#
loop_
_entity.id
_entity.type
_entity.pdbx_description
1 polymer ?
#
loop_
_entity_poly.entity_id
_entity_poly.type
_entity_poly.pdbx_seq_one_letter_code
_entity_poly.pdbx_strand_id
1 'polypeptide(L)'
;MSESQVRAQVLIVDDERDHAEAMAEALRKPGHVCTTVHSLEAARDEIRHGHFDVIVTDLVMETETAGLEVLALARGEQPHAETIMVTAHGDIPTAKRALQGGAYDFIEKPVDLVVLRNLVHRAAETVMLRSQNESLKGQVDSAYGFEGILGESPAMRTVVQLVKQLAPSTLPVLVTGESGTGKELVASAIHKLSKRASRRYVTFNAAGQAESLLEDQLFGHVRGAFTGADKDREGVFEYADKGTLFLDEIGDMPLTMQPKLLRVLETGDIVRLGSNESRKIDVRLVSATNRDLRRMAADGGFREDLYFRLKGAEIHIPPLRDRREDVPLLVNHAVGKYAAELGRARPTVTQPAMMRLVAYDWPGNVREVFQLMHRLVVMATGDRIDLRDIPDEIRSGDDAGDAPAQTRTGLAGVGLDKLEKEAIRQTLAMTSGNRELTAQMLGIGERTLYRKLKEYGLR
;
A
#
# COMPACT_ATOMS: atom_id res chain seq x y z
N MET A 1 -23.10 5.44 -31.07
CA MET A 1 -21.82 5.52 -30.33
C MET A 1 -21.15 6.79 -30.82
N SER A 2 -21.28 7.90 -30.08
CA SER A 2 -20.66 9.17 -30.47
C SER A 2 -19.18 9.12 -30.10
N GLU A 3 -18.29 9.28 -31.08
CA GLU A 3 -16.88 9.59 -30.83
C GLU A 3 -16.82 10.77 -29.86
N SER A 4 -16.17 10.59 -28.71
CA SER A 4 -15.89 11.66 -27.78
C SER A 4 -14.99 12.67 -28.49
N GLN A 5 -15.53 13.82 -28.89
CA GLN A 5 -14.73 14.90 -29.49
C GLN A 5 -13.68 15.38 -28.47
N VAL A 6 -12.42 15.08 -28.75
CA VAL A 6 -11.27 15.54 -27.95
C VAL A 6 -11.12 17.04 -28.16
N ARG A 7 -11.30 17.81 -27.09
CA ARG A 7 -11.10 19.27 -27.07
C ARG A 7 -9.78 19.57 -26.36
N ALA A 8 -9.02 20.51 -26.90
CA ALA A 8 -7.70 20.87 -26.41
C ALA A 8 -7.51 22.39 -26.44
N GLN A 9 -6.73 22.89 -25.49
CA GLN A 9 -6.18 24.25 -25.49
C GLN A 9 -4.93 24.26 -26.37
N VAL A 10 -4.97 25.01 -27.48
CA VAL A 10 -3.90 25.07 -28.46
C VAL A 10 -3.29 26.47 -28.49
N LEU A 11 -1.99 26.58 -28.27
CA LEU A 11 -1.23 27.80 -28.52
C LEU A 11 -0.66 27.76 -29.93
N ILE A 12 -0.88 28.81 -30.72
CA ILE A 12 -0.31 28.96 -32.06
C ILE A 12 0.62 30.16 -32.03
N VAL A 13 1.89 29.93 -32.37
CA VAL A 13 2.97 30.93 -32.36
C VAL A 13 3.48 31.08 -33.78
N ASP A 14 3.16 32.21 -34.43
CA ASP A 14 3.54 32.47 -35.82
C ASP A 14 3.51 34.00 -36.08
N ASP A 15 4.59 34.55 -36.64
CA ASP A 15 4.75 35.97 -36.92
C ASP A 15 3.89 36.43 -38.12
N GLU A 16 3.54 35.52 -39.02
CA GLU A 16 2.60 35.76 -40.11
C GLU A 16 1.15 35.62 -39.61
N ARG A 17 0.51 36.77 -39.33
CA ARG A 17 -0.86 36.82 -38.77
C ARG A 17 -1.90 36.05 -39.58
N ASP A 18 -1.87 36.19 -40.90
CA ASP A 18 -2.84 35.52 -41.78
C ASP A 18 -2.65 33.99 -41.75
N HIS A 19 -1.40 33.53 -41.61
CA HIS A 19 -1.07 32.11 -41.50
C HIS A 19 -1.49 31.55 -40.14
N ALA A 20 -1.20 32.27 -39.05
CA ALA A 20 -1.65 31.93 -37.70
C ALA A 20 -3.18 31.77 -37.61
N GLU A 21 -3.92 32.72 -38.20
CA GLU A 21 -5.38 32.72 -38.14
C GLU A 21 -5.98 31.61 -39.01
N ALA A 22 -5.38 31.30 -40.17
CA ALA A 22 -5.78 30.15 -40.98
C ALA A 22 -5.61 28.81 -40.24
N MET A 23 -4.50 28.64 -39.52
CA MET A 23 -4.29 27.47 -38.65
C MET A 23 -5.31 27.44 -37.50
N ALA A 24 -5.56 28.58 -36.87
CA ALA A 24 -6.54 28.70 -35.78
C ALA A 24 -7.96 28.34 -36.24
N GLU A 25 -8.39 28.84 -37.40
CA GLU A 25 -9.72 28.54 -37.94
C GLU A 25 -9.87 27.04 -38.26
N ALA A 26 -8.83 26.42 -38.80
CA ALA A 26 -8.82 24.99 -39.10
C ALA A 26 -8.95 24.11 -37.83
N LEU A 27 -8.35 24.54 -36.72
CA LEU A 27 -8.36 23.84 -35.43
C LEU A 27 -9.58 24.16 -34.57
N ARG A 28 -10.21 25.34 -34.74
CA ARG A 28 -11.49 25.66 -34.09
C ARG A 28 -12.65 24.84 -34.65
N LYS A 29 -12.63 24.47 -35.94
CA LYS A 29 -13.66 23.63 -36.59
C LYS A 29 -13.97 22.29 -35.86
N PRO A 30 -12.98 21.50 -35.44
CA PRO A 30 -13.21 20.28 -34.63
C PRO A 30 -13.48 20.55 -33.14
N GLY A 31 -13.43 21.81 -32.67
CA GLY A 31 -13.79 22.20 -31.31
C GLY A 31 -12.62 22.50 -30.36
N HIS A 32 -11.40 22.67 -30.87
CA HIS A 32 -10.27 23.15 -30.05
C HIS A 32 -10.40 24.63 -29.72
N VAL A 33 -9.80 25.04 -28.60
CA VAL A 33 -9.70 26.45 -28.18
C VAL A 33 -8.31 26.93 -28.56
N CYS A 34 -8.22 27.92 -29.45
CA CYS A 34 -6.94 28.37 -30.00
C CYS A 34 -6.61 29.78 -29.54
N THR A 35 -5.45 29.94 -28.90
CA THR A 35 -4.80 31.21 -28.59
C THR A 35 -3.68 31.44 -29.61
N THR A 36 -3.66 32.61 -30.24
CA THR A 36 -2.67 32.97 -31.27
C THR A 36 -1.77 34.09 -30.77
N VAL A 37 -0.46 33.93 -30.92
CA VAL A 37 0.55 34.94 -30.59
C VAL A 37 1.53 35.09 -31.76
N HIS A 38 2.13 36.28 -31.89
CA HIS A 38 2.90 36.66 -33.08
C HIS A 38 4.35 37.06 -32.79
N SER A 39 4.85 36.73 -31.61
CA SER A 39 6.23 37.00 -31.20
C SER A 39 6.71 35.96 -30.20
N LEU A 40 8.03 35.79 -30.12
CA LEU A 40 8.65 34.91 -29.13
C LEU A 40 8.37 35.39 -27.70
N GLU A 41 8.36 36.70 -27.49
CA GLU A 41 8.07 37.31 -26.18
C GLU A 41 6.63 37.04 -25.74
N ALA A 42 5.65 37.20 -26.64
CA ALA A 42 4.26 36.90 -26.34
C ALA A 42 4.04 35.40 -26.07
N ALA A 43 4.71 34.52 -26.82
CA ALA A 43 4.69 33.08 -26.56
C ALA A 43 5.25 32.73 -25.18
N ARG A 44 6.32 33.42 -24.75
CA ARG A 44 6.91 33.21 -23.42
C ARG A 44 5.94 33.58 -22.30
N ASP A 45 5.27 34.72 -22.41
CA ASP A 45 4.30 35.16 -21.41
C ASP A 45 3.10 34.22 -21.35
N GLU A 46 2.60 33.79 -22.50
CA GLU A 46 1.44 32.91 -22.57
C GLU A 46 1.74 31.50 -22.04
N ILE A 47 2.92 30.94 -22.34
CA ILE A 47 3.35 29.63 -21.79
C ILE A 47 3.54 29.68 -20.27
N ARG A 48 3.96 30.82 -19.70
CA ARG A 48 4.16 30.95 -18.25
C ARG A 48 2.87 31.10 -17.46
N HIS A 49 1.88 31.79 -18.02
CA HIS A 49 0.65 32.15 -17.29
C HIS A 49 -0.58 31.37 -17.75
N GLY A 50 -0.55 30.81 -18.95
CA GLY A 50 -1.59 29.95 -19.51
C GLY A 50 -1.34 28.46 -19.27
N HIS A 51 -2.22 27.64 -19.83
CA HIS A 51 -2.10 26.18 -19.85
C HIS A 51 -2.53 25.66 -21.23
N PHE A 52 -1.63 24.95 -21.90
CA PHE A 52 -1.86 24.43 -23.25
C PHE A 52 -1.65 22.92 -23.28
N ASP A 53 -2.49 22.23 -24.02
CA ASP A 53 -2.34 20.81 -24.30
C ASP A 53 -1.44 20.61 -25.53
N VAL A 54 -1.57 21.49 -26.53
CA VAL A 54 -0.78 21.43 -27.76
C VAL A 54 -0.23 22.82 -28.08
N ILE A 55 1.04 22.89 -28.46
CA ILE A 55 1.70 24.12 -28.90
C ILE A 55 2.12 23.94 -30.35
N VAL A 56 1.65 24.80 -31.24
CA VAL A 56 2.05 24.84 -32.65
C VAL A 56 2.90 26.08 -32.85
N THR A 57 4.19 25.93 -33.16
CA THR A 57 5.10 27.07 -33.33
C THR A 57 5.74 27.07 -34.72
N ASP A 58 5.83 28.23 -35.36
CA ASP A 58 6.75 28.37 -36.47
C ASP A 58 8.19 28.25 -35.98
N LEU A 59 9.01 27.56 -36.75
CA LEU A 59 10.41 27.32 -36.44
C LEU A 59 11.22 28.61 -36.57
N VAL A 60 10.93 29.37 -37.62
CA VAL A 60 11.63 30.61 -37.98
C VAL A 60 10.64 31.75 -37.87
N MET A 61 10.90 32.69 -36.97
CA MET A 61 10.11 33.91 -36.78
C MET A 61 11.07 35.10 -36.74
N GLU A 62 11.18 35.78 -35.60
CA GLU A 62 12.15 36.86 -35.34
C GLU A 62 13.61 36.41 -35.51
N THR A 63 13.90 35.14 -35.23
CA THR A 63 15.21 34.51 -35.41
C THR A 63 15.04 33.09 -35.97
N GLU A 64 16.10 32.53 -36.56
CA GLU A 64 16.11 31.14 -37.07
C GLU A 64 15.95 30.07 -35.98
N THR A 65 16.09 30.45 -34.70
CA THR A 65 15.98 29.56 -33.54
C THR A 65 14.76 29.83 -32.67
N ALA A 66 13.93 30.81 -33.02
CA ALA A 66 12.83 31.26 -32.17
C ALA A 66 11.88 30.11 -31.80
N GLY A 67 11.49 29.26 -32.77
CA GLY A 67 10.63 28.11 -32.49
C GLY A 67 11.29 27.02 -31.62
N LEU A 68 12.62 26.86 -31.69
CA LEU A 68 13.35 25.96 -30.79
C LEU A 68 13.40 26.50 -29.35
N GLU A 69 13.42 27.82 -29.18
CA GLU A 69 13.32 28.44 -27.86
C GLU A 69 11.93 28.27 -27.26
N VAL A 70 10.87 28.37 -28.08
CA VAL A 70 9.50 28.04 -27.66
C VAL A 70 9.41 26.59 -27.21
N LEU A 71 9.99 25.65 -27.96
CA LEU A 71 10.04 24.23 -27.59
C LEU A 71 10.77 24.01 -26.25
N ALA A 72 11.93 24.64 -26.06
CA ALA A 72 12.70 24.52 -24.83
C ALA A 72 11.94 25.07 -23.61
N LEU A 73 11.25 26.21 -23.79
CA LEU A 73 10.43 26.81 -22.75
C LEU A 73 9.21 25.95 -22.42
N ALA A 74 8.47 25.50 -23.43
CA ALA A 74 7.33 24.60 -23.27
C ALA A 74 7.71 23.36 -22.47
N ARG A 75 8.87 22.76 -22.77
CA ARG A 75 9.36 21.58 -22.04
C ARG A 75 9.71 21.87 -20.57
N GLY A 76 10.18 23.08 -20.26
CA GLY A 76 10.54 23.49 -18.91
C GLY A 76 9.33 23.84 -18.04
N GLU A 77 8.38 24.61 -18.60
CA GLU A 77 7.24 25.19 -17.85
C GLU A 77 5.96 24.35 -17.99
N GLN A 78 5.76 23.69 -19.14
CA GLN A 78 4.59 22.86 -19.45
C GLN A 78 4.99 21.49 -20.02
N PRO A 79 5.68 20.63 -19.23
CA PRO A 79 6.23 19.35 -19.70
C PRO A 79 5.17 18.35 -20.20
N HIS A 80 3.90 18.59 -19.93
CA HIS A 80 2.78 17.76 -20.37
C HIS A 80 2.18 18.20 -21.72
N ALA A 81 2.53 19.39 -22.21
CA ALA A 81 2.08 19.89 -23.51
C ALA A 81 2.90 19.25 -24.63
N GLU A 82 2.24 18.94 -25.75
CA GLU A 82 2.91 18.43 -26.95
C GLU A 82 3.18 19.56 -27.94
N THR A 83 4.44 19.73 -28.35
CA THR A 83 4.84 20.82 -29.25
C THR A 83 5.04 20.30 -30.68
N ILE A 84 4.26 20.83 -31.61
CA ILE A 84 4.39 20.63 -33.06
C ILE A 84 5.07 21.87 -33.63
N MET A 85 6.02 21.73 -34.54
CA MET A 85 6.56 22.90 -35.23
C MET A 85 6.23 22.93 -36.71
N VAL A 86 6.12 24.14 -37.24
CA VAL A 86 5.94 24.41 -38.66
C VAL A 86 7.27 24.91 -39.22
N THR A 87 7.66 24.47 -40.41
CA THR A 87 8.97 24.83 -40.98
C THR A 87 8.90 25.04 -42.49
N ALA A 88 9.65 26.01 -43.01
CA ALA A 88 9.86 26.20 -44.43
C ALA A 88 11.00 25.28 -44.92
N HIS A 89 10.64 24.23 -45.66
CA HIS A 89 11.52 23.38 -46.49
C HIS A 89 12.70 22.64 -45.79
N GLY A 90 12.56 21.31 -45.64
CA GLY A 90 13.59 20.34 -46.04
C GLY A 90 14.95 20.26 -45.34
N ASP A 91 15.26 21.10 -44.33
CA ASP A 91 16.51 20.96 -43.60
C ASP A 91 16.41 19.82 -42.56
N ILE A 92 16.62 18.59 -43.03
CA ILE A 92 16.66 17.34 -42.24
C ILE A 92 17.45 17.50 -40.91
N PRO A 93 18.61 18.20 -40.87
CA PRO A 93 19.31 18.48 -39.61
C PRO A 93 18.45 19.20 -38.57
N THR A 94 17.66 20.20 -38.97
CA THR A 94 16.89 21.04 -38.05
C THR A 94 15.63 20.33 -37.55
N ALA A 95 14.93 19.61 -38.43
CA ALA A 95 13.84 18.71 -38.02
C ALA A 95 14.32 17.63 -37.03
N LYS A 96 15.51 17.07 -37.27
CA LYS A 96 16.12 16.10 -36.35
C LYS A 96 16.47 16.72 -35.00
N ARG A 97 17.00 17.95 -34.97
CA ARG A 97 17.31 18.67 -33.72
C ARG A 97 16.06 18.93 -32.89
N ALA A 98 14.94 19.23 -33.53
CA ALA A 98 13.71 19.46 -32.81
C ALA A 98 13.08 18.18 -32.23
N LEU A 99 13.08 17.07 -32.99
CA LEU A 99 12.66 15.77 -32.45
C LEU A 99 13.57 15.33 -31.29
N GLN A 100 14.89 15.55 -31.41
CA GLN A 100 15.83 15.33 -30.29
C GLN A 100 15.57 16.29 -29.12
N GLY A 101 15.13 17.51 -29.41
CA GLY A 101 14.70 18.53 -28.45
C GLY A 101 13.38 18.21 -27.76
N GLY A 102 12.65 17.19 -28.21
CA GLY A 102 11.40 16.74 -27.63
C GLY A 102 10.13 17.29 -28.29
N ALA A 103 10.22 17.79 -29.53
CA ALA A 103 9.02 18.09 -30.32
C ALA A 103 8.25 16.80 -30.60
N TYR A 104 6.91 16.90 -30.60
CA TYR A 104 6.01 15.80 -30.93
C TYR A 104 6.15 15.40 -32.40
N ASP A 105 6.09 16.39 -33.29
CA ASP A 105 6.27 16.22 -34.73
C ASP A 105 6.49 17.59 -35.41
N PHE A 106 6.65 17.61 -36.74
CA PHE A 106 6.75 18.84 -37.54
C PHE A 106 5.89 18.81 -38.81
N ILE A 107 5.56 19.99 -39.33
CA ILE A 107 4.79 20.19 -40.57
C ILE A 107 5.59 21.09 -41.51
N GLU A 108 5.71 20.68 -42.77
CA GLU A 108 6.35 21.51 -43.80
C GLU A 108 5.37 22.54 -44.38
N LYS A 109 5.83 23.77 -44.59
CA LYS A 109 5.10 24.80 -45.35
C LYS A 109 5.14 24.46 -46.86
N PRO A 110 4.04 24.62 -47.61
CA PRO A 110 2.75 25.16 -47.19
C PRO A 110 1.95 24.19 -46.32
N VAL A 111 1.40 24.67 -45.20
CA VAL A 111 0.69 23.85 -44.21
C VAL A 111 -0.59 23.27 -44.80
N ASP A 112 -0.63 21.94 -44.92
CA ASP A 112 -1.87 21.23 -45.20
C ASP A 112 -2.75 21.21 -43.94
N LEU A 113 -3.86 21.95 -43.99
CA LEU A 113 -4.80 22.08 -42.86
C LEU A 113 -5.42 20.74 -42.44
N VAL A 114 -5.52 19.76 -43.33
CA VAL A 114 -6.00 18.40 -43.00
C VAL A 114 -4.93 17.67 -42.18
N VAL A 115 -3.66 17.78 -42.59
CA VAL A 115 -2.53 17.19 -41.86
C VAL A 115 -2.38 17.83 -40.48
N LEU A 116 -2.42 19.18 -40.41
CA LEU A 116 -2.38 19.92 -39.15
C LEU A 116 -3.48 19.45 -38.19
N ARG A 117 -4.72 19.35 -38.68
CA ARG A 117 -5.85 18.96 -37.85
C ARG A 117 -5.71 17.53 -37.31
N ASN A 118 -5.25 16.60 -38.14
CA ASN A 118 -5.01 15.21 -37.72
C ASN A 118 -3.87 15.11 -36.70
N LEU A 119 -2.81 15.90 -36.89
CA LEU A 119 -1.65 15.87 -36.02
C LEU A 119 -1.97 16.47 -34.64
N VAL A 120 -2.63 17.63 -34.61
CA VAL A 120 -3.11 18.26 -33.37
C VAL A 120 -4.11 17.36 -32.65
N HIS A 121 -5.01 16.67 -33.36
CA HIS A 121 -5.91 15.70 -32.76
C HIS A 121 -5.17 14.56 -32.06
N ARG A 122 -4.16 13.96 -32.73
CA ARG A 122 -3.36 12.88 -32.15
C ARG A 122 -2.51 13.35 -30.95
N ALA A 123 -1.96 14.57 -31.03
CA ALA A 123 -1.24 15.18 -29.92
C ALA A 123 -2.17 15.39 -28.73
N ALA A 124 -3.36 15.97 -28.96
CA ALA A 124 -4.38 16.16 -27.94
C ALA A 124 -4.88 14.84 -27.33
N GLU A 125 -5.09 13.80 -28.13
CA GLU A 125 -5.41 12.45 -27.64
C GLU A 125 -4.28 11.90 -26.76
N THR A 126 -3.02 12.11 -27.15
CA THR A 126 -1.86 11.66 -26.37
C THR A 126 -1.81 12.36 -25.02
N VAL A 127 -2.05 13.67 -24.97
CA VAL A 127 -2.13 14.45 -23.72
C VAL A 127 -3.32 14.00 -22.88
N MET A 128 -4.50 13.83 -23.47
CA MET A 128 -5.70 13.35 -22.79
C MET A 128 -5.49 11.95 -22.20
N LEU A 129 -4.91 11.01 -22.97
CA LEU A 129 -4.61 9.66 -22.50
C LEU A 129 -3.56 9.65 -21.39
N ARG A 130 -2.53 10.52 -21.46
CA ARG A 130 -1.55 10.67 -20.38
C ARG A 130 -2.18 11.26 -19.14
N SER A 131 -2.98 12.31 -19.27
CA SER A 131 -3.74 12.92 -18.17
C SER A 131 -4.72 11.92 -17.55
N GLN A 132 -5.39 11.09 -18.36
CA GLN A 132 -6.22 9.99 -17.87
C GLN A 132 -5.40 8.93 -17.15
N ASN A 133 -4.21 8.56 -17.65
CA ASN A 133 -3.34 7.59 -16.98
C ASN A 133 -2.79 8.14 -15.65
N GLU A 134 -2.42 9.42 -15.60
CA GLU A 134 -2.01 10.12 -14.38
C GLU A 134 -3.16 10.31 -13.40
N SER A 135 -4.36 10.64 -13.89
CA SER A 135 -5.59 10.72 -13.10
C SER A 135 -6.01 9.35 -12.58
N LEU A 136 -5.87 8.28 -13.38
CA LEU A 136 -6.08 6.90 -12.93
C LEU A 136 -5.03 6.50 -11.90
N LYS A 137 -3.75 6.86 -12.06
CA LYS A 137 -2.72 6.64 -11.04
C LYS A 137 -3.00 7.42 -9.76
N GLY A 138 -3.40 8.69 -9.85
CA GLY A 138 -3.74 9.54 -8.71
C GLY A 138 -5.05 9.16 -8.02
N GLN A 139 -6.03 8.66 -8.77
CA GLN A 139 -7.27 8.07 -8.24
C GLN A 139 -6.99 6.69 -7.65
N VAL A 140 -6.03 5.93 -8.18
CA VAL A 140 -5.56 4.69 -7.56
C VAL A 140 -4.82 5.01 -6.26
N ASP A 141 -3.97 6.03 -6.21
CA ASP A 141 -3.28 6.43 -4.97
C ASP A 141 -4.22 7.03 -3.90
N SER A 142 -5.26 7.75 -4.30
CA SER A 142 -6.27 8.29 -3.37
C SER A 142 -7.39 7.32 -2.99
N ALA A 143 -7.72 6.34 -3.84
CA ALA A 143 -8.73 5.30 -3.54
C ALA A 143 -8.13 3.98 -3.00
N TYR A 144 -6.85 3.69 -3.22
CA TYR A 144 -6.18 2.44 -2.83
C TYR A 144 -5.00 2.62 -1.84
N GLY A 145 -4.72 3.83 -1.37
CA GLY A 145 -3.67 4.09 -0.38
C GLY A 145 -2.26 4.04 -0.99
N PHE A 146 -1.32 4.72 -0.34
CA PHE A 146 0.07 4.84 -0.78
C PHE A 146 0.73 3.46 -0.85
N GLU A 147 0.96 2.93 -2.05
CA GLU A 147 1.52 1.57 -2.26
C GLU A 147 0.76 0.44 -1.54
N GLY A 148 -0.56 0.63 -1.33
CA GLY A 148 -1.41 -0.28 -0.55
C GLY A 148 -1.40 -0.02 0.96
N ILE A 149 -0.67 0.99 1.44
CA ILE A 149 -0.72 1.48 2.83
C ILE A 149 -1.90 2.44 2.94
N LEU A 150 -2.91 2.02 3.70
CA LEU A 150 -4.10 2.80 3.99
C LEU A 150 -3.97 3.43 5.39
N GLY A 151 -4.04 4.75 5.45
CA GLY A 151 -4.03 5.49 6.70
C GLY A 151 -3.86 6.99 6.45
N GLU A 152 -4.72 7.79 7.08
CA GLU A 152 -4.71 9.25 7.01
C GLU A 152 -4.24 9.88 8.32
N SER A 153 -4.11 9.09 9.39
CA SER A 153 -3.70 9.58 10.69
C SER A 153 -2.33 10.26 10.68
N PRO A 154 -2.07 11.26 11.56
CA PRO A 154 -0.75 11.88 11.68
C PRO A 154 0.37 10.86 11.90
N ALA A 155 0.09 9.79 12.65
CA ALA A 155 1.04 8.72 12.90
C ALA A 155 1.37 7.95 11.60
N MET A 156 0.36 7.60 10.78
CA MET A 156 0.59 6.97 9.49
C MET A 156 1.24 7.89 8.46
N ARG A 157 0.92 9.20 8.47
CA ARG A 157 1.61 10.19 7.63
C ARG A 157 3.10 10.23 7.93
N THR A 158 3.47 10.15 9.21
CA THR A 158 4.88 10.08 9.64
C THR A 158 5.55 8.81 9.12
N VAL A 159 4.88 7.65 9.23
CA VAL A 159 5.37 6.38 8.65
C VAL A 159 5.61 6.51 7.15
N VAL A 160 4.65 7.05 6.40
CA VAL A 160 4.75 7.25 4.94
C VAL A 160 5.91 8.20 4.58
N GLN A 161 6.09 9.29 5.34
CA GLN A 161 7.22 10.21 5.14
C GLN A 161 8.57 9.52 5.36
N LEU A 162 8.70 8.72 6.42
CA LEU A 162 9.91 7.94 6.68
C LEU A 162 10.17 6.92 5.56
N VAL A 163 9.14 6.24 5.05
CA VAL A 163 9.28 5.33 3.90
C VAL A 163 9.82 6.08 2.69
N LYS A 164 9.25 7.23 2.34
CA LYS A 164 9.71 8.06 1.21
C LYS A 164 11.16 8.53 1.38
N GLN A 165 11.56 8.90 2.60
CA GLN A 165 12.91 9.35 2.89
C GLN A 165 13.94 8.21 2.86
N LEU A 166 13.58 7.03 3.39
CA LEU A 166 14.48 5.90 3.52
C LEU A 166 14.57 5.05 2.25
N ALA A 167 13.53 5.02 1.41
CA ALA A 167 13.49 4.18 0.21
C ALA A 167 14.64 4.44 -0.79
N PRO A 168 15.09 5.69 -1.08
CA PRO A 168 16.23 5.91 -1.98
C PRO A 168 17.60 5.49 -1.40
N SER A 169 17.69 5.24 -0.09
CA SER A 169 18.94 4.86 0.59
C SER A 169 19.27 3.37 0.45
N THR A 170 20.49 3.00 0.79
CA THR A 170 20.94 1.59 0.90
C THR A 170 20.97 1.08 2.34
N LEU A 171 20.54 1.90 3.31
CA LEU A 171 20.56 1.53 4.71
C LEU A 171 19.62 0.33 4.97
N PRO A 172 20.03 -0.63 5.82
CA PRO A 172 19.12 -1.60 6.39
C PRO A 172 17.99 -0.89 7.13
N VAL A 173 16.75 -1.34 6.91
CA VAL A 173 15.58 -0.77 7.59
C VAL A 173 14.94 -1.85 8.47
N LEU A 174 14.77 -1.54 9.74
CA LEU A 174 14.03 -2.34 10.71
C LEU A 174 12.61 -1.79 10.86
N VAL A 175 11.61 -2.58 10.52
CA VAL A 175 10.20 -2.25 10.67
C VAL A 175 9.64 -2.93 11.92
N THR A 176 9.27 -2.14 12.93
CA THR A 176 8.71 -2.65 14.18
C THR A 176 7.21 -2.38 14.26
N GLY A 177 6.49 -3.25 14.98
CA GLY A 177 5.06 -3.08 15.20
C GLY A 177 4.36 -4.39 15.48
N GLU A 178 3.19 -4.33 16.10
CA GLU A 178 2.41 -5.52 16.45
C GLU A 178 2.04 -6.37 15.23
N SER A 179 1.62 -7.61 15.49
CA SER A 179 1.14 -8.49 14.41
C SER A 179 -0.07 -7.87 13.71
N GLY A 180 -0.11 -7.96 12.38
CA GLY A 180 -1.23 -7.44 11.59
C GLY A 180 -1.29 -5.92 11.41
N THR A 181 -0.25 -5.17 11.80
CA THR A 181 -0.21 -3.69 11.62
C THR A 181 0.14 -3.22 10.20
N GLY A 182 0.67 -4.11 9.34
CA GLY A 182 1.04 -3.79 7.95
C GLY A 182 2.56 -3.74 7.67
N LYS A 183 3.40 -4.39 8.49
CA LYS A 183 4.87 -4.40 8.33
C LYS A 183 5.34 -4.82 6.93
N GLU A 184 4.73 -5.86 6.36
CA GLU A 184 5.04 -6.36 5.02
C GLU A 184 4.72 -5.32 3.93
N LEU A 185 3.60 -4.58 4.06
CA LEU A 185 3.23 -3.52 3.13
C LEU A 185 4.24 -2.37 3.16
N VAL A 186 4.70 -1.99 4.36
CA VAL A 186 5.78 -0.99 4.53
C VAL A 186 7.08 -1.46 3.88
N ALA A 187 7.47 -2.72 4.08
CA ALA A 187 8.68 -3.27 3.47
C ALA A 187 8.61 -3.32 1.94
N SER A 188 7.46 -3.70 1.39
CA SER A 188 7.17 -3.67 -0.04
C SER A 188 7.24 -2.24 -0.60
N ALA A 189 6.63 -1.27 0.08
CA ALA A 189 6.68 0.15 -0.32
C ALA A 189 8.12 0.69 -0.33
N ILE A 190 8.95 0.34 0.65
CA ILE A 190 10.38 0.70 0.67
C ILE A 190 11.10 0.18 -0.58
N HIS A 191 10.82 -1.06 -1.01
CA HIS A 191 11.45 -1.62 -2.20
C HIS A 191 10.99 -0.90 -3.48
N LYS A 192 9.67 -0.72 -3.66
CA LYS A 192 9.09 -0.09 -4.85
C LYS A 192 9.53 1.36 -5.06
N LEU A 193 9.83 2.07 -3.99
CA LEU A 193 10.31 3.46 -4.04
C LEU A 193 11.84 3.58 -4.03
N SER A 194 12.54 2.44 -4.04
CA SER A 194 13.99 2.43 -4.03
C SER A 194 14.60 2.46 -5.42
N LYS A 195 15.91 2.71 -5.49
CA LYS A 195 16.71 2.52 -6.71
C LYS A 195 16.72 1.07 -7.23
N ARG A 196 16.21 0.12 -6.43
CA ARG A 196 16.13 -1.31 -6.74
C ARG A 196 14.72 -1.77 -7.10
N ALA A 197 13.77 -0.86 -7.33
CA ALA A 197 12.37 -1.19 -7.62
C ALA A 197 12.18 -2.10 -8.85
N SER A 198 13.08 -2.05 -9.83
CA SER A 198 13.09 -2.93 -11.00
C SER A 198 13.80 -4.27 -10.79
N ARG A 199 14.38 -4.49 -9.60
CA ARG A 199 15.11 -5.71 -9.22
C ARG A 199 14.20 -6.63 -8.42
N ARG A 200 14.71 -7.80 -8.05
CA ARG A 200 13.95 -8.79 -7.27
C ARG A 200 13.61 -8.24 -5.88
N TYR A 201 12.37 -8.47 -5.46
CA TYR A 201 11.92 -8.37 -4.08
C TYR A 201 11.68 -9.79 -3.57
N VAL A 202 12.48 -10.22 -2.60
CA VAL A 202 12.42 -11.58 -2.06
C VAL A 202 11.94 -11.49 -0.62
N THR A 203 10.89 -12.22 -0.28
CA THR A 203 10.36 -12.29 1.08
C THR A 203 10.75 -13.61 1.72
N PHE A 204 11.06 -13.57 3.01
CA PHE A 204 11.43 -14.75 3.78
C PHE A 204 11.01 -14.56 5.23
N ASN A 205 10.30 -15.54 5.79
CA ASN A 205 9.83 -15.50 7.18
C ASN A 205 10.69 -16.43 8.04
N ALA A 206 11.30 -15.87 9.10
CA ALA A 206 12.20 -16.62 9.98
C ALA A 206 11.49 -17.42 11.08
N ALA A 207 10.17 -17.27 11.24
CA ALA A 207 9.39 -17.93 12.29
C ALA A 207 9.11 -19.40 12.00
N GLY A 208 9.13 -20.23 13.05
CA GLY A 208 8.57 -21.59 13.04
C GLY A 208 9.34 -22.63 12.21
N GLN A 209 10.51 -22.30 11.66
CA GLN A 209 11.33 -23.23 10.87
C GLN A 209 12.37 -23.94 11.75
N ALA A 210 12.68 -25.20 11.40
CA ALA A 210 13.84 -25.88 11.97
C ALA A 210 15.14 -25.18 11.53
N GLU A 211 16.13 -25.12 12.42
CA GLU A 211 17.39 -24.41 12.18
C GLU A 211 18.10 -24.84 10.88
N SER A 212 18.17 -26.15 10.64
CA SER A 212 18.79 -26.71 9.42
C SER A 212 18.07 -26.30 8.14
N LEU A 213 16.75 -26.22 8.17
CA LEU A 213 15.94 -25.78 7.04
C LEU A 213 16.08 -24.28 6.80
N LEU A 214 16.14 -23.49 7.88
CA LEU A 214 16.35 -22.05 7.82
C LEU A 214 17.71 -21.74 7.18
N GLU A 215 18.76 -22.46 7.60
CA GLU A 215 20.09 -22.31 7.03
C GLU A 215 20.14 -22.67 5.55
N ASP A 216 19.53 -23.81 5.18
CA ASP A 216 19.46 -24.24 3.80
C ASP A 216 18.73 -23.24 2.90
N GLN A 217 17.61 -22.69 3.36
CA GLN A 217 16.86 -21.72 2.58
C GLN A 217 17.58 -20.37 2.49
N LEU A 218 18.24 -19.90 3.55
CA LEU A 218 18.96 -18.63 3.55
C LEU A 218 20.20 -18.67 2.66
N PHE A 219 21.04 -19.70 2.82
CA PHE A 219 22.38 -19.74 2.23
C PHE A 219 22.51 -20.70 1.05
N GLY A 220 21.59 -21.66 0.89
CA GLY A 220 21.66 -22.70 -0.13
C GLY A 220 22.67 -23.79 0.21
N HIS A 221 22.74 -24.81 -0.65
CA HIS A 221 23.64 -25.95 -0.49
C HIS A 221 24.27 -26.40 -1.82
N VAL A 222 25.39 -27.10 -1.71
CA VAL A 222 25.94 -27.90 -2.81
C VAL A 222 25.48 -29.35 -2.67
N ARG A 223 25.50 -30.09 -3.79
CA ARG A 223 25.18 -31.53 -3.79
C ARG A 223 26.04 -32.27 -2.77
N GLY A 224 25.39 -33.06 -1.91
CA GLY A 224 26.04 -33.87 -0.87
C GLY A 224 26.34 -33.13 0.44
N ALA A 225 25.85 -31.90 0.63
CA ALA A 225 26.04 -31.16 1.88
C ALA A 225 25.38 -31.81 3.11
N PHE A 226 24.25 -32.53 2.91
CA PHE A 226 23.55 -33.31 3.92
C PHE A 226 22.75 -34.45 3.27
N THR A 227 22.24 -35.38 4.07
CA THR A 227 21.37 -36.47 3.59
C THR A 227 20.10 -35.92 2.93
N GLY A 228 19.96 -36.11 1.61
CA GLY A 228 18.87 -35.56 0.79
C GLY A 228 19.27 -34.37 -0.10
N ALA A 229 20.51 -33.89 -0.03
CA ALA A 229 21.04 -32.83 -0.90
C ALA A 229 21.45 -33.39 -2.28
N ASP A 230 20.48 -33.79 -3.10
CA ASP A 230 20.72 -34.47 -4.38
C ASP A 230 21.22 -33.54 -5.50
N LYS A 231 21.02 -32.22 -5.35
CA LYS A 231 21.39 -31.19 -6.32
C LYS A 231 21.87 -29.94 -5.61
N ASP A 232 22.58 -29.08 -6.33
CA ASP A 232 22.91 -27.74 -5.85
C ASP A 232 21.64 -26.88 -5.79
N ARG A 233 21.52 -26.05 -4.75
CA ARG A 233 20.41 -25.12 -4.56
C ARG A 233 20.92 -23.75 -4.15
N GLU A 234 20.42 -22.72 -4.83
CA GLU A 234 20.64 -21.32 -4.46
C GLU A 234 19.80 -20.95 -3.22
N GLY A 235 20.41 -20.24 -2.27
CA GLY A 235 19.73 -19.67 -1.11
C GLY A 235 19.03 -18.35 -1.46
N VAL A 236 18.14 -17.87 -0.56
CA VAL A 236 17.40 -16.62 -0.78
C VAL A 236 18.30 -15.40 -0.87
N PHE A 237 19.46 -15.40 -0.21
CA PHE A 237 20.44 -14.34 -0.32
C PHE A 237 21.01 -14.21 -1.74
N GLU A 238 21.38 -15.35 -2.34
CA GLU A 238 21.90 -15.39 -3.71
C GLU A 238 20.79 -15.05 -4.71
N TYR A 239 19.58 -15.59 -4.49
CA TYR A 239 18.42 -15.31 -5.32
C TYR A 239 18.01 -13.83 -5.30
N ALA A 240 18.25 -13.13 -4.19
CA ALA A 240 17.96 -11.71 -3.99
C ALA A 240 19.07 -10.76 -4.45
N ASP A 241 20.17 -11.24 -5.05
CA ASP A 241 21.31 -10.40 -5.41
C ASP A 241 20.90 -9.19 -6.28
N LYS A 242 21.49 -8.03 -5.99
CA LYS A 242 21.14 -6.69 -6.51
C LYS A 242 19.73 -6.20 -6.19
N GLY A 243 18.91 -6.99 -5.51
CA GLY A 243 17.54 -6.70 -5.11
C GLY A 243 17.40 -6.28 -3.64
N THR A 244 16.21 -6.54 -3.11
CA THR A 244 15.87 -6.36 -1.70
C THR A 244 15.42 -7.68 -1.12
N LEU A 245 15.96 -8.04 0.05
CA LEU A 245 15.49 -9.16 0.87
C LEU A 245 14.68 -8.59 2.03
N PHE A 246 13.44 -9.03 2.16
CA PHE A 246 12.58 -8.78 3.29
C PHE A 246 12.59 -9.99 4.23
N LEU A 247 13.18 -9.81 5.43
CA LEU A 247 13.18 -10.79 6.50
C LEU A 247 12.07 -10.48 7.51
N ASP A 248 10.97 -11.23 7.45
CA ASP A 248 9.89 -11.12 8.42
C ASP A 248 10.16 -11.95 9.68
N GLU A 249 9.64 -11.48 10.81
CA GLU A 249 9.83 -12.05 12.14
C GLU A 249 11.30 -12.33 12.50
N ILE A 250 12.20 -11.36 12.26
CA ILE A 250 13.65 -11.50 12.55
C ILE A 250 13.93 -11.81 14.03
N GLY A 251 13.04 -11.42 14.94
CA GLY A 251 13.13 -11.75 16.36
C GLY A 251 12.92 -13.23 16.69
N ASP A 252 12.39 -14.03 15.76
CA ASP A 252 12.23 -15.48 15.91
C ASP A 252 13.47 -16.26 15.41
N MET A 253 14.48 -15.58 14.87
CA MET A 253 15.68 -16.24 14.34
C MET A 253 16.52 -16.88 15.46
N PRO A 254 16.87 -18.17 15.34
CA PRO A 254 17.74 -18.85 16.30
C PRO A 254 19.08 -18.13 16.51
N LEU A 255 19.57 -18.09 17.76
CA LEU A 255 20.82 -17.42 18.14
C LEU A 255 22.05 -17.90 17.34
N THR A 256 22.07 -19.16 16.93
CA THR A 256 23.13 -19.78 16.13
C THR A 256 23.19 -19.26 14.69
N MET A 257 22.07 -18.74 14.17
CA MET A 257 21.95 -18.21 12.82
C MET A 257 22.30 -16.72 12.74
N GLN A 258 22.15 -16.01 13.86
CA GLN A 258 22.42 -14.57 13.95
C GLN A 258 23.87 -14.17 13.58
N PRO A 259 24.93 -14.90 13.97
CA PRO A 259 26.31 -14.62 13.54
C PRO A 259 26.50 -14.77 12.01
N LYS A 260 25.83 -15.76 11.40
CA LYS A 260 25.91 -15.98 9.95
C LYS A 260 25.26 -14.82 9.21
N LEU A 261 24.09 -14.38 9.68
CA LEU A 261 23.42 -13.20 9.15
C LEU A 261 24.27 -11.93 9.30
N LEU A 262 24.85 -11.70 10.48
CA LEU A 262 25.72 -10.56 10.73
C LEU A 262 26.88 -10.51 9.73
N ARG A 263 27.55 -11.65 9.49
CA ARG A 263 28.65 -11.74 8.52
C ARG A 263 28.22 -11.32 7.12
N VAL A 264 27.04 -11.73 6.66
CA VAL A 264 26.50 -11.30 5.35
C VAL A 264 26.28 -9.79 5.33
N LEU A 265 25.74 -9.21 6.40
CA LEU A 265 25.47 -7.78 6.48
C LEU A 265 26.73 -6.92 6.57
N GLU A 266 27.83 -7.45 7.10
CA GLU A 266 29.11 -6.75 7.20
C GLU A 266 29.94 -6.86 5.91
N THR A 267 30.06 -8.07 5.37
CA THR A 267 31.01 -8.37 4.29
C THR A 267 30.35 -8.47 2.91
N GLY A 268 29.05 -8.78 2.86
CA GLY A 268 28.35 -9.17 1.65
C GLY A 268 28.70 -10.59 1.17
N ASP A 269 29.44 -11.37 1.96
CA ASP A 269 29.89 -12.70 1.56
C ASP A 269 28.96 -13.78 2.10
N ILE A 270 28.56 -14.70 1.23
CA ILE A 270 27.79 -15.91 1.57
C ILE A 270 28.59 -17.17 1.20
N VAL A 271 28.39 -18.22 1.99
CA VAL A 271 28.97 -19.55 1.73
C VAL A 271 27.84 -20.56 1.76
N ARG A 272 27.70 -21.34 0.68
CA ARG A 272 26.69 -22.42 0.62
C ARG A 272 27.07 -23.54 1.60
N LEU A 273 26.06 -24.20 2.16
CA LEU A 273 26.24 -25.41 2.96
C LEU A 273 27.05 -26.45 2.18
N GLY A 274 28.09 -27.01 2.82
CA GLY A 274 28.98 -28.00 2.21
C GLY A 274 30.03 -27.43 1.25
N SER A 275 30.10 -26.11 1.08
CA SER A 275 31.12 -25.44 0.26
C SER A 275 32.08 -24.60 1.11
N ASN A 276 33.29 -24.39 0.61
CA ASN A 276 34.25 -23.41 1.15
C ASN A 276 34.37 -22.17 0.25
N GLU A 277 33.67 -22.15 -0.89
CA GLU A 277 33.70 -21.03 -1.81
C GLU A 277 32.80 -19.89 -1.31
N SER A 278 33.41 -18.72 -1.09
CA SER A 278 32.70 -17.50 -0.76
C SER A 278 32.17 -16.83 -2.03
N ARG A 279 30.92 -16.34 -1.99
CA ARG A 279 30.29 -15.57 -3.06
C ARG A 279 29.88 -14.20 -2.52
N LYS A 280 30.28 -13.16 -3.23
CA LYS A 280 29.93 -11.79 -2.87
C LYS A 280 28.58 -11.41 -3.48
N ILE A 281 27.66 -11.00 -2.63
CA ILE A 281 26.32 -10.52 -2.98
C ILE A 281 26.14 -9.08 -2.53
N ASP A 282 25.17 -8.42 -3.13
CA ASP A 282 24.80 -7.04 -2.83
C ASP A 282 23.29 -6.96 -2.71
N VAL A 283 22.79 -7.17 -1.49
CA VAL A 283 21.36 -7.22 -1.16
C VAL A 283 21.04 -6.11 -0.19
N ARG A 284 19.97 -5.36 -0.48
CA ARG A 284 19.41 -4.44 0.51
C ARG A 284 18.54 -5.22 1.48
N LEU A 285 18.80 -5.10 2.78
CA LEU A 285 17.99 -5.75 3.79
C LEU A 285 16.87 -4.84 4.30
N VAL A 286 15.65 -5.35 4.35
CA VAL A 286 14.54 -4.82 5.15
C VAL A 286 14.11 -5.92 6.10
N SER A 287 13.97 -5.64 7.38
CA SER A 287 13.58 -6.64 8.39
C SER A 287 12.35 -6.20 9.15
N ALA A 288 11.53 -7.14 9.59
CA ALA A 288 10.35 -6.87 10.41
C ALA A 288 10.31 -7.74 11.65
N THR A 289 9.72 -7.20 12.73
CA THR A 289 9.53 -7.93 14.00
C THR A 289 8.38 -7.32 14.78
N ASN A 290 7.62 -8.16 15.50
CA ASN A 290 6.71 -7.74 16.55
C ASN A 290 7.32 -7.75 17.96
N ARG A 291 8.54 -8.28 18.10
CA ARG A 291 9.26 -8.37 19.38
C ARG A 291 10.16 -7.16 19.62
N ASP A 292 10.36 -6.83 20.89
CA ASP A 292 11.33 -5.84 21.32
C ASP A 292 12.75 -6.42 21.27
N LEU A 293 13.45 -6.23 20.14
CA LEU A 293 14.81 -6.72 19.94
C LEU A 293 15.81 -6.09 20.92
N ARG A 294 15.57 -4.86 21.39
CA ARG A 294 16.45 -4.20 22.34
C ARG A 294 16.39 -4.90 23.68
N ARG A 295 15.19 -5.23 24.14
CA ARG A 295 15.00 -6.02 25.36
C ARG A 295 15.55 -7.44 25.18
N MET A 296 15.29 -8.09 24.06
CA MET A 296 15.85 -9.42 23.78
C MET A 296 17.38 -9.43 23.76
N ALA A 297 18.02 -8.34 23.30
CA ALA A 297 19.47 -8.20 23.35
C ALA A 297 19.99 -8.11 24.79
N ALA A 298 19.31 -7.34 25.65
CA ALA A 298 19.64 -7.27 27.07
C ALA A 298 19.44 -8.61 27.80
N ASP A 299 18.42 -9.37 27.41
CA ASP A 299 18.07 -10.67 27.99
C ASP A 299 18.86 -11.85 27.36
N GLY A 300 19.75 -11.58 26.40
CA GLY A 300 20.58 -12.60 25.72
C GLY A 300 19.85 -13.44 24.66
N GLY A 301 18.59 -13.14 24.35
CA GLY A 301 17.78 -13.80 23.31
C GLY A 301 18.02 -13.28 21.90
N PHE A 302 18.78 -12.19 21.75
CA PHE A 302 19.21 -11.65 20.46
C PHE A 302 20.63 -11.07 20.59
N ARG A 303 21.43 -11.10 19.53
CA ARG A 303 22.77 -10.52 19.58
C ARG A 303 22.72 -9.01 19.43
N GLU A 304 23.42 -8.32 20.32
CA GLU A 304 23.49 -6.85 20.33
C GLU A 304 24.14 -6.29 19.06
N ASP A 305 25.21 -6.91 18.57
CA ASP A 305 25.90 -6.52 17.33
C ASP A 305 24.99 -6.58 16.10
N LEU A 306 24.23 -7.67 15.94
CA LEU A 306 23.24 -7.82 14.89
C LEU A 306 22.12 -6.80 15.01
N TYR A 307 21.61 -6.52 16.22
CA TYR A 307 20.56 -5.52 16.42
C TYR A 307 21.00 -4.14 15.90
N PHE A 308 22.21 -3.69 16.26
CA PHE A 308 22.73 -2.42 15.77
C PHE A 308 22.97 -2.41 14.25
N ARG A 309 23.37 -3.55 13.66
CA ARG A 309 23.55 -3.67 12.21
C ARG A 309 22.23 -3.63 11.44
N LEU A 310 21.18 -4.25 11.99
CA LEU A 310 19.82 -4.24 11.43
C LEU A 310 19.17 -2.85 11.57
N LYS A 311 19.39 -2.20 12.70
CA LYS A 311 18.86 -0.87 13.02
C LYS A 311 19.69 0.26 12.36
N GLY A 312 19.88 0.17 11.05
CA GLY A 312 20.42 1.29 10.26
C GLY A 312 19.44 2.47 10.23
N ALA A 313 18.16 2.16 10.01
CA ALA A 313 17.02 3.03 10.25
C ALA A 313 15.86 2.21 10.83
N GLU A 314 15.00 2.83 11.64
CA GLU A 314 13.84 2.17 12.23
C GLU A 314 12.54 2.87 11.80
N ILE A 315 11.54 2.08 11.42
CA ILE A 315 10.17 2.55 11.18
C ILE A 315 9.25 1.79 12.13
N HIS A 316 8.70 2.50 13.11
CA HIS A 316 7.70 1.95 14.01
C HIS A 316 6.30 2.17 13.45
N ILE A 317 5.54 1.09 13.29
CA ILE A 317 4.13 1.14 12.89
C ILE A 317 3.27 1.06 14.16
N PRO A 318 2.50 2.12 14.47
CA PRO A 318 1.65 2.13 15.66
C PRO A 318 0.54 1.07 15.54
N PRO A 319 0.07 0.50 16.65
CA PRO A 319 -1.10 -0.37 16.65
C PRO A 319 -2.37 0.41 16.31
N LEU A 320 -3.40 -0.29 15.82
CA LEU A 320 -4.63 0.33 15.32
C LEU A 320 -5.40 1.09 16.40
N ARG A 321 -5.32 0.65 17.66
CA ARG A 321 -5.89 1.37 18.83
C ARG A 321 -5.31 2.77 19.07
N ASP A 322 -4.10 3.04 18.59
CA ASP A 322 -3.43 4.34 18.69
C ASP A 322 -3.69 5.22 17.46
N ARG A 323 -4.39 4.68 16.44
CA ARG A 323 -4.78 5.36 15.20
C ARG A 323 -6.22 5.02 14.80
N ARG A 324 -7.15 5.11 15.76
CA ARG A 324 -8.56 4.71 15.56
C ARG A 324 -9.28 5.47 14.44
N GLU A 325 -8.82 6.68 14.13
CA GLU A 325 -9.32 7.48 13.01
C GLU A 325 -9.09 6.84 11.63
N ASP A 326 -8.16 5.89 11.51
CA ASP A 326 -7.95 5.12 10.27
C ASP A 326 -8.95 3.95 10.13
N VAL A 327 -9.65 3.55 11.19
CA VAL A 327 -10.57 2.40 11.18
C VAL A 327 -11.68 2.56 10.13
N PRO A 328 -12.38 3.71 10.00
CA PRO A 328 -13.43 3.86 9.00
C PRO A 328 -12.90 3.71 7.57
N LEU A 329 -11.71 4.24 7.28
CA LEU A 329 -11.06 4.10 5.98
C LEU A 329 -10.76 2.63 5.67
N LEU A 330 -10.15 1.92 6.62
CA LEU A 330 -9.79 0.51 6.48
C LEU A 330 -11.03 -0.38 6.30
N VAL A 331 -12.08 -0.17 7.09
CA VAL A 331 -13.35 -0.88 7.00
C VAL A 331 -13.99 -0.67 5.63
N ASN A 332 -14.09 0.59 5.20
CA ASN A 332 -14.70 0.93 3.92
C ASN A 332 -13.94 0.33 2.73
N HIS A 333 -12.61 0.38 2.79
CA HIS A 333 -11.77 -0.22 1.76
C HIS A 333 -11.93 -1.75 1.74
N ALA A 334 -11.85 -2.42 2.89
CA ALA A 334 -12.01 -3.87 2.97
C ALA A 334 -13.38 -4.32 2.45
N VAL A 335 -14.46 -3.62 2.83
CA VAL A 335 -15.81 -3.92 2.34
C VAL A 335 -15.92 -3.74 0.82
N GLY A 336 -15.35 -2.67 0.27
CA GLY A 336 -15.30 -2.45 -1.19
C GLY A 336 -14.52 -3.54 -1.92
N LYS A 337 -13.33 -3.88 -1.41
CA LYS A 337 -12.47 -4.93 -1.95
C LYS A 337 -13.19 -6.28 -2.00
N TYR A 338 -13.72 -6.76 -0.88
CA TYR A 338 -14.34 -8.08 -0.81
C TYR A 338 -15.68 -8.15 -1.54
N ALA A 339 -16.43 -7.04 -1.63
CA ALA A 339 -17.64 -7.00 -2.44
C ALA A 339 -17.31 -7.14 -3.95
N ALA A 340 -16.24 -6.48 -4.42
CA ALA A 340 -15.78 -6.58 -5.80
C ALA A 340 -15.27 -8.00 -6.12
N GLU A 341 -14.51 -8.63 -5.22
CA GLU A 341 -14.03 -10.01 -5.38
C GLU A 341 -15.19 -11.03 -5.48
N LEU A 342 -16.31 -10.77 -4.80
CA LEU A 342 -17.51 -11.60 -4.86
C LEU A 342 -18.50 -11.21 -5.98
N GLY A 343 -18.17 -10.18 -6.79
CA GLY A 343 -19.03 -9.72 -7.89
C GLY A 343 -20.39 -9.17 -7.43
N ARG A 344 -20.46 -8.61 -6.22
CA ARG A 344 -21.72 -8.12 -5.63
C ARG A 344 -21.69 -6.63 -5.32
N ALA A 345 -22.87 -6.05 -5.08
CA ALA A 345 -22.98 -4.68 -4.62
C ALA A 345 -22.27 -4.49 -3.27
N ARG A 346 -21.60 -3.34 -3.11
CA ARG A 346 -20.90 -2.98 -1.88
C ARG A 346 -21.93 -2.73 -0.76
N PRO A 347 -21.92 -3.52 0.34
CA PRO A 347 -22.83 -3.27 1.44
C PRO A 347 -22.40 -2.01 2.21
N THR A 348 -23.38 -1.28 2.72
CA THR A 348 -23.15 -0.08 3.54
C THR A 348 -23.04 -0.47 5.01
N VAL A 349 -21.94 -0.11 5.67
CA VAL A 349 -21.79 -0.28 7.12
C VAL A 349 -22.61 0.80 7.82
N THR A 350 -23.51 0.42 8.72
CA THR A 350 -24.36 1.41 9.41
C THR A 350 -23.56 2.21 10.45
N GLN A 351 -24.02 3.43 10.74
CA GLN A 351 -23.33 4.31 11.70
C GLN A 351 -23.13 3.65 13.08
N PRO A 352 -24.12 2.95 13.67
CA PRO A 352 -23.92 2.25 14.95
C PRO A 352 -22.86 1.14 14.87
N ALA A 353 -22.84 0.38 13.75
CA ALA A 353 -21.82 -0.63 13.50
C ALA A 353 -20.42 0.01 13.41
N MET A 354 -20.29 1.09 12.63
CA MET A 354 -19.03 1.83 12.47
C MET A 354 -18.51 2.37 13.80
N MET A 355 -19.36 3.02 14.60
CA MET A 355 -18.97 3.54 15.91
C MET A 355 -18.42 2.43 16.82
N ARG A 356 -19.04 1.23 16.79
CA ARG A 356 -18.56 0.12 17.58
C ARG A 356 -17.22 -0.43 17.10
N LEU A 357 -17.03 -0.51 15.78
CA LEU A 357 -15.76 -0.90 15.16
C LEU A 357 -14.63 0.08 15.51
N VAL A 358 -14.89 1.39 15.54
CA VAL A 358 -13.91 2.42 15.96
C VAL A 358 -13.57 2.29 17.45
N ALA A 359 -14.55 1.93 18.28
CA ALA A 359 -14.36 1.77 19.72
C ALA A 359 -13.58 0.50 20.12
N TYR A 360 -13.47 -0.50 19.25
CA TYR A 360 -12.73 -1.73 19.53
C TYR A 360 -11.20 -1.52 19.46
N ASP A 361 -10.46 -2.27 20.27
CA ASP A 361 -9.00 -2.13 20.40
C ASP A 361 -8.21 -2.84 19.29
N TRP A 362 -8.83 -3.77 18.56
CA TRP A 362 -8.22 -4.49 17.45
C TRP A 362 -6.87 -5.13 17.81
N PRO A 363 -6.83 -6.14 18.70
CA PRO A 363 -5.59 -6.84 19.08
C PRO A 363 -4.89 -7.49 17.88
N GLY A 364 -5.63 -7.90 16.83
CA GLY A 364 -5.06 -8.38 15.57
C GLY A 364 -4.87 -7.29 14.51
N ASN A 365 -5.02 -6.03 14.90
CA ASN A 365 -4.79 -4.83 14.09
C ASN A 365 -5.55 -4.88 12.74
N VAL A 366 -4.92 -4.41 11.66
CA VAL A 366 -5.52 -4.32 10.32
C VAL A 366 -5.88 -5.71 9.78
N ARG A 367 -5.09 -6.75 10.11
CA ARG A 367 -5.40 -8.13 9.69
C ARG A 367 -6.74 -8.60 10.24
N GLU A 368 -7.04 -8.30 11.50
CA GLU A 368 -8.32 -8.65 12.13
C GLU A 368 -9.49 -7.86 11.52
N VAL A 369 -9.31 -6.57 11.25
CA VAL A 369 -10.32 -5.75 10.54
C VAL A 369 -10.67 -6.38 9.20
N PHE A 370 -9.67 -6.71 8.39
CA PHE A 370 -9.88 -7.28 7.06
C PHE A 370 -10.52 -8.66 7.13
N GLN A 371 -10.10 -9.51 8.07
CA GLN A 371 -10.70 -10.82 8.28
C GLN A 371 -12.17 -10.71 8.72
N LEU A 372 -12.48 -9.77 9.63
CA LEU A 372 -13.86 -9.52 10.04
C LEU A 372 -14.68 -9.04 8.85
N MET A 373 -14.22 -8.02 8.13
CA MET A 373 -14.96 -7.45 6.99
C MET A 373 -15.17 -8.48 5.89
N HIS A 374 -14.17 -9.32 5.58
CA HIS A 374 -14.33 -10.42 4.64
C HIS A 374 -15.48 -11.34 5.06
N ARG A 375 -15.49 -11.78 6.33
CA ARG A 375 -16.56 -12.64 6.87
C ARG A 375 -17.93 -11.97 6.79
N LEU A 376 -18.03 -10.71 7.21
CA LEU A 376 -19.29 -9.96 7.20
C LEU A 376 -19.80 -9.76 5.77
N VAL A 377 -18.93 -9.44 4.82
CA VAL A 377 -19.29 -9.31 3.42
C VAL A 377 -19.78 -10.66 2.89
N VAL A 378 -19.11 -11.78 3.16
CA VAL A 378 -19.57 -13.11 2.71
C VAL A 378 -20.94 -13.47 3.30
N MET A 379 -21.19 -13.15 4.56
CA MET A 379 -22.41 -13.54 5.29
C MET A 379 -23.58 -12.55 5.14
N ALA A 380 -23.32 -11.31 4.70
CA ALA A 380 -24.36 -10.29 4.67
C ALA A 380 -25.48 -10.68 3.71
N THR A 381 -26.70 -10.71 4.24
CA THR A 381 -27.95 -10.90 3.51
C THR A 381 -28.58 -9.53 3.29
N GLY A 382 -28.23 -8.90 2.17
CA GLY A 382 -28.73 -7.57 1.80
C GLY A 382 -27.63 -6.57 1.46
N ASP A 383 -27.98 -5.29 1.51
CA ASP A 383 -27.15 -4.14 1.11
C ASP A 383 -26.49 -3.42 2.30
N ARG A 384 -26.62 -3.95 3.52
CA ARG A 384 -26.14 -3.28 4.74
C ARG A 384 -25.49 -4.26 5.73
N ILE A 385 -24.52 -3.77 6.48
CA ILE A 385 -23.89 -4.44 7.62
C ILE A 385 -24.28 -3.66 8.87
N ASP A 386 -25.07 -4.30 9.74
CA ASP A 386 -25.60 -3.71 10.96
C ASP A 386 -24.84 -4.16 12.22
N LEU A 387 -25.09 -3.47 13.33
CA LEU A 387 -24.44 -3.77 14.61
C LEU A 387 -24.68 -5.23 15.05
N ARG A 388 -25.83 -5.82 14.71
CA ARG A 388 -26.16 -7.22 15.04
C ARG A 388 -25.30 -8.25 14.29
N ASP A 389 -24.73 -7.86 13.15
CA ASP A 389 -23.92 -8.75 12.32
C ASP A 389 -22.48 -8.81 12.85
N ILE A 390 -22.07 -7.82 13.66
CA ILE A 390 -20.78 -7.79 14.33
C ILE A 390 -20.76 -8.89 15.43
N PRO A 391 -19.66 -9.65 15.58
CA PRO A 391 -19.50 -10.64 16.63
C PRO A 391 -19.65 -10.04 18.04
N ASP A 392 -20.14 -10.85 18.98
CA ASP A 392 -20.39 -10.40 20.35
C ASP A 392 -19.11 -9.92 21.05
N GLU A 393 -17.95 -10.51 20.73
CA GLU A 393 -16.65 -10.06 21.27
C GLU A 393 -16.34 -8.60 20.91
N ILE A 394 -16.75 -8.19 19.70
CA ILE A 394 -16.57 -6.84 19.17
C ILE A 394 -17.82 -5.99 19.43
N ARG A 395 -18.90 -6.51 20.02
CA ARG A 395 -20.07 -5.70 20.41
C ARG A 395 -20.04 -5.30 21.88
N SER A 396 -19.59 -6.18 22.76
CA SER A 396 -19.71 -6.05 24.22
C SER A 396 -18.51 -5.38 24.88
N GLY A 397 -17.93 -4.34 24.27
CA GLY A 397 -16.56 -3.87 24.54
C GLY A 397 -16.21 -3.74 26.03
N ASP A 398 -15.06 -4.30 26.41
CA ASP A 398 -14.29 -4.12 27.65
C ASP A 398 -15.01 -3.84 28.98
N ASP A 399 -16.27 -4.29 29.15
CA ASP A 399 -16.89 -4.55 30.46
C ASP A 399 -16.49 -5.94 31.01
N ALA A 400 -15.42 -6.54 30.45
CA ALA A 400 -14.81 -7.78 30.94
C ALA A 400 -13.47 -7.54 31.66
N GLY A 401 -13.30 -6.37 32.28
CA GLY A 401 -12.38 -6.24 33.40
C GLY A 401 -12.95 -6.98 34.61
N ASP A 402 -12.20 -7.97 35.13
CA ASP A 402 -12.46 -8.74 36.36
C ASP A 402 -13.47 -9.90 36.33
N ALA A 403 -13.32 -10.83 35.36
CA ALA A 403 -13.72 -12.21 35.61
C ALA A 403 -12.65 -13.21 35.11
N PRO A 404 -12.06 -14.05 35.99
CA PRO A 404 -11.09 -15.03 35.56
C PRO A 404 -11.75 -16.04 34.61
N ALA A 405 -11.05 -16.31 33.51
CA ALA A 405 -11.41 -17.29 32.49
C ALA A 405 -11.73 -18.66 33.11
N GLN A 406 -13.02 -18.95 33.31
CA GLN A 406 -13.49 -20.32 33.40
C GLN A 406 -14.80 -20.49 32.63
N THR A 407 -14.76 -21.49 31.75
CA THR A 407 -15.89 -22.24 31.17
C THR A 407 -16.76 -21.53 30.13
N ARG A 408 -16.31 -21.61 28.88
CA ARG A 408 -17.21 -21.93 27.76
C ARG A 408 -16.68 -23.17 27.01
N THR A 409 -16.68 -24.30 27.70
CA THR A 409 -16.74 -25.63 27.05
C THR A 409 -18.20 -26.03 26.93
N GLY A 410 -18.59 -26.56 25.77
CA GLY A 410 -19.99 -26.91 25.47
C GLY A 410 -20.63 -27.80 26.54
N LEU A 411 -21.93 -27.62 26.73
CA LEU A 411 -22.79 -28.28 27.73
C LEU A 411 -22.90 -29.82 27.58
N ALA A 412 -22.14 -30.44 26.67
CA ALA A 412 -22.15 -31.87 26.45
C ALA A 412 -21.32 -32.60 27.52
N GLY A 413 -21.97 -33.44 28.33
CA GLY A 413 -21.31 -34.30 29.32
C GLY A 413 -21.23 -33.75 30.75
N VAL A 414 -21.77 -32.55 31.02
CA VAL A 414 -21.90 -32.04 32.39
C VAL A 414 -23.16 -32.62 33.02
N GLY A 415 -23.02 -33.34 34.13
CA GLY A 415 -24.16 -33.90 34.87
C GLY A 415 -25.16 -32.81 35.30
N LEU A 416 -26.46 -33.10 35.17
CA LEU A 416 -27.53 -32.14 35.43
C LEU A 416 -27.44 -31.49 36.82
N ASP A 417 -27.01 -32.24 37.84
CA ASP A 417 -26.83 -31.73 39.19
C ASP A 417 -25.74 -30.64 39.29
N LYS A 418 -24.70 -30.73 38.47
CA LYS A 418 -23.62 -29.70 38.42
C LYS A 418 -24.07 -28.43 37.71
N LEU A 419 -24.85 -28.58 36.63
CA LEU A 419 -25.44 -27.45 35.92
C LEU A 419 -26.48 -26.74 36.79
N GLU A 420 -27.32 -27.49 37.49
CA GLU A 420 -28.31 -26.95 38.41
C GLU A 420 -27.64 -26.21 39.58
N LYS A 421 -26.60 -26.81 40.18
CA LYS A 421 -25.83 -26.18 41.25
C LYS A 421 -25.15 -24.88 40.79
N GLU A 422 -24.58 -24.86 39.59
CA GLU A 422 -23.93 -23.68 39.04
C GLU A 422 -24.92 -22.58 38.68
N ALA A 423 -26.06 -22.94 38.07
CA ALA A 423 -27.15 -22.00 37.78
C ALA A 423 -27.68 -21.35 39.07
N ILE A 424 -27.95 -22.15 40.11
CA ILE A 424 -28.38 -21.63 41.41
C ILE A 424 -27.33 -20.70 42.02
N ARG A 425 -26.04 -21.06 41.95
CA ARG A 425 -24.94 -20.26 42.50
C ARG A 425 -24.79 -18.92 41.79
N GLN A 426 -24.84 -18.92 40.46
CA GLN A 426 -24.71 -17.70 39.64
C GLN A 426 -25.91 -16.78 39.85
N THR A 427 -27.14 -17.30 39.85
CA THR A 427 -28.33 -16.47 40.08
C THR A 427 -28.34 -15.87 41.50
N LEU A 428 -27.90 -16.62 42.52
CA LEU A 428 -27.75 -16.08 43.89
C LEU A 428 -26.71 -14.97 44.00
N ALA A 429 -25.59 -15.09 43.27
CA ALA A 429 -24.57 -14.05 43.20
C ALA A 429 -25.10 -12.80 42.50
N MET A 430 -25.86 -12.97 41.40
CA MET A 430 -26.48 -11.86 40.66
C MET A 430 -27.55 -11.13 41.49
N THR A 431 -28.31 -11.84 42.32
CA THR A 431 -29.35 -11.23 43.17
C THR A 431 -28.85 -10.84 44.56
N SER A 432 -27.51 -10.80 44.77
CA SER A 432 -26.86 -10.44 46.04
C SER A 432 -27.42 -11.20 47.26
N GLY A 433 -27.74 -12.49 47.10
CA GLY A 433 -28.27 -13.32 48.18
C GLY A 433 -29.79 -13.29 48.37
N ASN A 434 -30.55 -12.52 47.57
CA ASN A 434 -32.01 -12.44 47.71
C ASN A 434 -32.71 -13.69 47.15
N ARG A 435 -33.11 -14.60 48.05
CA ARG A 435 -33.63 -15.93 47.73
C ARG A 435 -35.00 -15.94 47.03
N GLU A 436 -35.88 -15.00 47.35
CA GLU A 436 -37.20 -14.91 46.72
C GLU A 436 -37.06 -14.53 45.25
N LEU A 437 -36.19 -13.54 44.97
CA LEU A 437 -35.87 -13.11 43.62
C LEU A 437 -35.09 -14.20 42.84
N THR A 438 -34.16 -14.90 43.49
CA THR A 438 -33.44 -16.04 42.88
C THR A 438 -34.43 -17.13 42.45
N ALA A 439 -35.38 -17.51 43.31
CA ALA A 439 -36.36 -18.56 43.03
C ALA A 439 -37.24 -18.18 41.83
N GLN A 440 -37.68 -16.91 41.77
CA GLN A 440 -38.46 -16.38 40.66
C GLN A 440 -37.70 -16.38 39.34
N MET A 441 -36.43 -15.95 39.34
CA MET A 441 -35.59 -15.91 38.13
C MET A 441 -35.24 -17.30 37.60
N LEU A 442 -35.10 -18.28 38.50
CA LEU A 442 -34.89 -19.69 38.14
C LEU A 442 -36.18 -20.43 37.77
N GLY A 443 -37.35 -19.80 37.95
CA GLY A 443 -38.65 -20.41 37.68
C GLY A 443 -39.01 -21.57 38.62
N ILE A 444 -38.44 -21.61 39.83
CA ILE A 444 -38.69 -22.66 40.83
C ILE A 444 -39.35 -22.07 42.09
N GLY A 445 -40.10 -22.91 42.82
CA GLY A 445 -40.70 -22.48 44.09
C GLY A 445 -39.64 -22.24 45.18
N GLU A 446 -39.88 -21.27 46.06
CA GLU A 446 -38.93 -20.84 47.11
C GLU A 446 -38.53 -21.98 48.07
N ARG A 447 -39.48 -22.86 48.42
CA ARG A 447 -39.21 -24.10 49.19
C ARG A 447 -38.26 -25.06 48.48
N THR A 448 -38.34 -25.13 47.15
CA THR A 448 -37.48 -25.98 46.31
C THR A 448 -36.07 -25.42 46.28
N LEU A 449 -35.93 -24.10 46.11
CA LEU A 449 -34.64 -23.42 46.21
C LEU A 449 -34.01 -23.65 47.59
N TYR A 450 -34.76 -23.48 48.68
CA TYR A 450 -34.25 -23.69 50.04
C TYR A 450 -33.72 -25.12 50.27
N ARG A 451 -34.42 -26.13 49.76
CA ARG A 451 -33.98 -27.53 49.81
C ARG A 451 -32.67 -27.74 49.03
N LYS A 452 -32.59 -27.18 47.82
CA LYS A 452 -31.42 -27.30 46.93
C LYS A 452 -30.19 -26.56 47.47
N LEU A 453 -30.37 -25.41 48.12
CA LEU A 453 -29.27 -24.70 48.79
C LEU A 453 -28.67 -25.52 49.93
N LYS A 454 -29.51 -26.19 50.72
CA LYS A 454 -29.07 -27.08 51.80
C LYS A 454 -28.38 -28.34 51.25
N GLU A 455 -28.91 -28.92 50.18
CA GLU A 455 -28.36 -30.11 49.50
C GLU A 455 -26.99 -29.82 48.87
N TYR A 456 -26.80 -28.64 48.29
CA TYR A 456 -25.56 -28.26 47.61
C TYR A 456 -24.55 -27.50 48.48
N GLY A 457 -24.89 -27.21 49.74
CA GLY A 457 -24.01 -26.52 50.69
C GLY A 457 -23.77 -25.04 50.37
N LEU A 458 -24.71 -24.39 49.68
CA LEU A 458 -24.64 -22.98 49.30
C LEU A 458 -25.39 -22.13 50.34
N ARG A 459 -24.81 -21.00 50.77
CA ARG A 459 -25.40 -20.11 51.81
C ARG A 459 -25.99 -18.85 51.23
#